data_AF-A0A2M8Q1I7-F1
#
_entry.id   AF-A0A2M8Q1I7-F1
#
_cell.length_a   1.000
_cell.length_b   1.000
_cell.length_c   1.000
_cell.angle_alpha   90.00
_cell.angle_beta   90.00
_cell.angle_gamma   90.00
#
_symmetry.space_group_name_H-M   'P 1'
#
loop_
_entity.id
_entity.type
_entity.pdbx_description
1 polymer ?
#
loop_
_entity_poly.entity_id
_entity_poly.type
_entity_poly.pdbx_seq_one_letter_code
_entity_poly.pdbx_strand_id
1 'polypeptide(L)'
;MIPLQVERHAPLKTLALVLLLLMPMAYRYVVLPIRTQVLLQRSLKEHKAKLSAVIATHLDKDGITSYSAMILKTARGGLLAHKLIEKVVVLTILFRCESNFLCYNYKVCKKGKYNMDITWYGHSCFRITERNMISVVTDPYDASSIGYKPLKLKAQVVTISHDSPGHSYLDGVNGVDYVLRGPGEYEIGGVFIHGTMMYNKKAETPKRNIVYVMSFGDLTVAHLGDLDHIPNQSEVDAMGDIDILLVPVGGGAGLHASQAAEVVSLIEPSIVVPMHYQTPHTHLSLDPVDRFLREMGISTPVEEDVLKISKANLPEQTQIVILALKD
;
A
#
# COMPACT_ATOMS: atom_id res chain seq x y z
N MET A 1 23.29 -53.17 42.24
CA MET A 1 23.10 -51.72 42.02
C MET A 1 23.18 -51.43 40.52
N ILE A 2 22.02 -51.14 39.90
CA ILE A 2 21.71 -50.06 38.90
C ILE A 2 22.74 -49.78 37.76
N PRO A 3 22.36 -49.57 36.47
CA PRO A 3 21.41 -50.28 35.58
C PRO A 3 21.91 -50.38 34.10
N LEU A 4 21.09 -50.96 33.20
CA LEU A 4 21.22 -50.90 31.73
C LEU A 4 21.22 -49.46 31.19
N GLN A 5 22.07 -49.17 30.20
CA GLN A 5 21.96 -47.99 29.33
C GLN A 5 21.21 -48.37 28.05
N VAL A 6 19.97 -47.90 27.96
CA VAL A 6 19.15 -47.83 26.74
C VAL A 6 19.47 -46.49 26.08
N GLU A 7 20.17 -46.48 24.94
CA GLU A 7 20.29 -45.27 24.14
C GLU A 7 18.99 -45.03 23.35
N ARG A 8 18.48 -43.81 23.54
CA ARG A 8 17.13 -43.37 23.23
C ARG A 8 17.00 -42.96 21.76
N HIS A 9 15.88 -43.37 21.17
CA HIS A 9 15.08 -42.72 20.13
C HIS A 9 15.73 -41.58 19.30
N ALA A 10 15.94 -41.88 18.01
CA ALA A 10 15.95 -40.86 16.96
C ALA A 10 14.64 -40.03 17.01
N PRO A 11 14.71 -38.70 16.78
CA PRO A 11 13.60 -37.81 17.12
C PRO A 11 12.40 -38.05 16.19
N LEU A 12 11.26 -38.35 16.80
CA LEU A 12 9.91 -38.45 16.23
C LEU A 12 9.54 -37.37 15.19
N LYS A 13 10.27 -36.25 15.13
CA LYS A 13 10.03 -35.11 14.24
C LYS A 13 10.26 -35.43 12.75
N THR A 14 11.24 -36.27 12.42
CA THR A 14 11.54 -36.62 11.03
C THR A 14 10.56 -37.65 10.47
N LEU A 15 10.14 -38.60 11.31
CA LEU A 15 9.12 -39.60 10.95
C LEU A 15 7.73 -38.96 10.79
N ALA A 16 7.38 -37.98 11.63
CA ALA A 16 6.14 -37.24 11.54
C ALA A 16 6.03 -36.42 10.24
N LEU A 17 7.15 -35.83 9.78
CA LEU A 17 7.21 -35.05 8.54
C LEU A 17 7.07 -35.96 7.30
N VAL A 18 7.66 -37.15 7.35
CA VAL A 18 7.55 -38.16 6.29
C VAL A 18 6.14 -38.76 6.24
N LEU A 19 5.49 -39.00 7.38
CA LEU A 19 4.09 -39.44 7.40
C LEU A 19 3.12 -38.38 6.85
N LEU A 20 3.34 -37.09 7.17
CA LEU A 20 2.51 -35.98 6.67
C LEU A 20 2.62 -35.78 5.15
N LEU A 21 3.76 -36.13 4.55
CA LEU A 21 4.00 -36.01 3.11
C LEU A 21 3.52 -37.23 2.30
N LEU A 22 3.21 -38.34 2.96
CA LEU A 22 2.77 -39.60 2.33
C LEU A 22 1.26 -39.86 2.44
N MET A 23 0.48 -39.01 3.13
CA MET A 23 -0.96 -39.19 3.21
C MET A 23 -1.68 -38.65 1.96
N PRO A 24 -2.43 -39.49 1.21
CA PRO A 24 -3.22 -39.03 0.09
C PRO A 24 -4.45 -38.25 0.60
N MET A 25 -4.67 -37.07 0.02
CA MET A 25 -5.98 -36.48 -0.29
C MET A 25 -7.09 -36.68 0.77
N ALA A 26 -6.92 -36.20 2.01
CA ALA A 26 -8.05 -36.14 2.95
C ALA A 26 -7.89 -35.15 4.12
N TYR A 27 -7.16 -34.03 4.03
CA TYR A 27 -7.28 -32.95 5.02
C TYR A 27 -7.17 -31.57 4.37
N ARG A 28 -8.32 -31.09 3.93
CA ARG A 28 -8.63 -29.66 3.84
C ARG A 28 -8.65 -29.12 5.28
N TYR A 29 -8.00 -28.00 5.54
CA TYR A 29 -7.95 -27.26 6.81
C TYR A 29 -7.03 -27.81 7.93
N VAL A 30 -5.75 -27.42 7.90
CA VAL A 30 -4.95 -27.27 9.12
C VAL A 30 -4.23 -25.92 9.05
N VAL A 31 -4.68 -24.96 9.87
CA VAL A 31 -4.02 -23.65 10.04
C VAL A 31 -2.76 -23.88 10.87
N LEU A 32 -1.58 -23.82 10.23
CA LEU A 32 -0.30 -23.88 10.94
C LEU A 32 -0.01 -22.54 11.63
N PRO A 33 0.48 -22.53 12.88
CA PRO A 33 0.91 -21.31 13.56
C PRO A 33 1.98 -20.55 12.75
N ILE A 34 1.89 -19.21 12.74
CA ILE A 34 2.76 -18.30 11.97
C ILE A 34 4.26 -18.62 12.14
N ARG A 35 4.67 -18.99 13.35
CA ARG A 35 6.06 -19.33 13.68
C ARG A 35 6.60 -20.53 12.89
N THR A 36 5.74 -21.51 12.60
CA THR A 36 6.09 -22.72 11.84
C THR A 36 6.19 -22.41 10.35
N GLN A 37 5.35 -21.51 9.84
CA GLN A 37 5.39 -21.06 8.44
C GLN A 37 6.68 -20.28 8.13
N VAL A 38 7.12 -19.41 9.06
CA VAL A 38 8.36 -18.63 8.91
C VAL A 38 9.61 -19.52 8.91
N LEU A 39 9.65 -20.56 9.75
CA LEU A 39 10.75 -21.52 9.80
C LEU A 39 10.85 -22.35 8.50
N LEU A 40 9.70 -22.77 7.96
CA LEU A 40 9.65 -23.47 6.67
C LEU A 40 10.16 -22.60 5.52
N GLN A 41 9.78 -21.31 5.49
CA GLN A 41 10.25 -20.39 4.46
C GLN A 41 11.75 -20.11 4.54
N ARG A 42 12.34 -20.03 5.74
CA ARG A 42 13.80 -19.88 5.90
C ARG A 42 14.56 -21.11 5.42
N SER A 43 14.10 -22.30 5.80
CA SER A 43 14.73 -23.57 5.38
C SER A 43 14.65 -23.79 3.87
N LEU A 44 13.50 -23.46 3.25
CA LEU A 44 13.33 -23.52 1.79
C LEU A 44 14.27 -22.56 1.04
N LYS A 45 14.53 -21.37 1.60
CA LYS A 45 15.41 -20.37 1.00
C LYS A 45 16.88 -20.78 1.06
N GLU A 46 17.31 -21.39 2.18
CA GLU A 46 18.67 -21.91 2.35
C GLU A 46 18.99 -23.09 1.42
N HIS A 47 18.00 -23.94 1.13
CA HIS A 47 18.24 -25.15 0.33
C HIS A 47 18.07 -24.93 -1.18
N LYS A 48 17.42 -23.83 -1.60
CA LYS A 48 17.22 -23.49 -3.02
C LYS A 48 18.54 -23.29 -3.79
N ALA A 49 19.54 -22.67 -3.17
CA ALA A 49 20.86 -22.44 -3.79
C ALA A 49 21.70 -23.72 -3.90
N LYS A 50 21.55 -24.65 -2.94
CA LYS A 50 22.21 -25.96 -2.99
C LYS A 50 21.58 -26.87 -4.05
N LEU A 51 20.25 -26.76 -4.23
CA LEU A 51 19.51 -27.54 -5.22
C LEU A 51 19.84 -27.11 -6.66
N SER A 52 19.97 -25.80 -6.93
CA SER A 52 20.28 -25.31 -8.28
C SER A 52 21.66 -25.73 -8.78
N ALA A 53 22.65 -25.86 -7.88
CA ALA A 53 24.00 -26.30 -8.24
C ALA A 53 24.09 -27.81 -8.57
N VAL A 54 23.25 -28.63 -7.92
CA VAL A 54 23.18 -30.08 -8.17
C VAL A 54 22.48 -30.38 -9.50
N ILE A 55 21.49 -29.57 -9.87
CA ILE A 55 20.75 -29.71 -11.14
C ILE A 55 21.63 -29.34 -12.34
N ALA A 56 22.49 -28.32 -12.20
CA ALA A 56 23.36 -27.86 -13.28
C ALA A 56 24.52 -28.83 -13.64
N THR A 57 24.88 -29.77 -12.76
CA THR A 57 26.04 -30.65 -12.94
C THR A 57 25.72 -32.05 -13.48
N HIS A 58 24.43 -32.45 -13.58
CA HIS A 58 24.06 -33.86 -13.77
C HIS A 58 23.01 -34.12 -14.87
N LEU A 59 22.78 -33.20 -15.81
CA LEU A 59 21.78 -33.39 -16.87
C LEU A 59 22.41 -33.27 -18.27
N ASP A 60 23.11 -34.33 -18.70
CA ASP A 60 23.25 -34.64 -20.12
C ASP A 60 22.10 -35.56 -20.54
N LYS A 61 21.53 -35.26 -21.72
CA LYS A 61 20.16 -35.60 -22.12
C LYS A 61 19.84 -37.09 -22.36
N ASP A 62 20.80 -38.00 -22.25
CA ASP A 62 20.60 -39.41 -22.60
C ASP A 62 20.63 -40.38 -21.40
N GLY A 63 20.68 -39.87 -20.16
CA GLY A 63 20.82 -40.70 -18.96
C GLY A 63 19.53 -41.34 -18.41
N ILE A 64 18.35 -40.89 -18.80
CA ILE A 64 17.10 -41.17 -18.06
C ILE A 64 16.69 -42.66 -18.11
N THR A 65 17.00 -43.37 -19.19
CA THR A 65 16.62 -44.79 -19.38
C THR A 65 17.55 -45.78 -18.67
N SER A 66 18.76 -45.37 -18.28
CA SER A 66 19.72 -46.24 -17.58
C SER A 66 19.55 -46.24 -16.06
N TYR A 67 18.91 -45.22 -15.48
CA TYR A 67 18.79 -45.08 -14.02
C TYR A 67 17.73 -46.02 -13.40
N SER A 68 16.67 -46.34 -14.14
CA SER A 68 15.60 -47.25 -13.66
C SER A 68 16.13 -48.68 -13.45
N ALA A 69 17.04 -49.14 -14.30
CA ALA A 69 17.67 -50.46 -14.19
C ALA A 69 18.70 -50.54 -13.05
N MET A 70 19.36 -49.42 -12.73
CA MET A 70 20.36 -49.35 -11.66
C MET A 70 19.72 -49.39 -10.26
N ILE A 71 18.53 -48.80 -10.10
CA ILE A 71 17.79 -48.78 -8.82
C ILE A 71 17.30 -50.20 -8.43
N LEU A 72 16.88 -51.02 -9.39
CA LEU A 72 16.44 -52.40 -9.13
C LEU A 72 17.60 -53.36 -8.78
N LYS A 73 18.82 -53.11 -9.27
CA LYS A 73 20.01 -53.92 -8.93
C LYS A 73 20.59 -53.61 -7.55
N THR A 74 20.43 -52.38 -7.07
CA THR A 74 21.06 -51.91 -5.82
C THR A 74 20.22 -52.23 -4.57
N ALA A 75 18.94 -52.57 -4.73
CA ALA A 75 18.05 -52.94 -3.63
C ALA A 75 18.34 -54.31 -2.97
N ARG A 76 19.35 -55.06 -3.43
CA ARG A 76 19.82 -56.31 -2.80
C ARG A 76 21.06 -56.15 -1.91
N GLY A 77 21.67 -54.96 -1.81
CA GLY A 77 22.87 -54.72 -1.01
C GLY A 77 22.63 -53.69 0.08
N GLY A 78 22.68 -54.12 1.34
CA GLY A 78 22.49 -53.26 2.50
C GLY A 78 23.53 -52.15 2.66
N LEU A 79 23.15 -51.15 3.46
CA LEU A 79 23.95 -50.07 4.06
C LEU A 79 24.37 -48.84 3.22
N LEU A 80 23.96 -48.72 1.96
CA LEU A 80 24.05 -47.43 1.21
C LEU A 80 22.69 -46.79 0.87
N ALA A 81 21.60 -47.33 1.41
CA ALA A 81 20.24 -46.94 1.03
C ALA A 81 19.81 -45.55 1.52
N HIS A 82 20.34 -45.05 2.64
CA HIS A 82 19.79 -43.84 3.28
C HIS A 82 20.07 -42.54 2.50
N LYS A 83 21.27 -42.39 1.91
CA LYS A 83 21.62 -41.23 1.07
C LYS A 83 21.02 -41.31 -0.34
N LEU A 84 20.71 -42.52 -0.82
CA LEU A 84 20.08 -42.73 -2.12
C LEU A 84 18.56 -42.47 -2.05
N ILE A 85 17.91 -42.89 -0.96
CA ILE A 85 16.48 -42.63 -0.70
C ILE A 85 16.22 -41.12 -0.57
N GLU A 86 17.11 -40.37 0.11
CA GLU A 86 17.00 -38.91 0.21
C GLU A 86 17.03 -38.23 -1.16
N LYS A 87 17.94 -38.67 -2.04
CA LYS A 87 18.04 -38.14 -3.41
C LYS A 87 16.87 -38.56 -4.31
N VAL A 88 16.38 -39.79 -4.17
CA VAL A 88 15.25 -40.32 -4.97
C VAL A 88 13.91 -39.69 -4.55
N VAL A 89 13.71 -39.41 -3.26
CA VAL A 89 12.50 -38.70 -2.76
C VAL A 89 12.48 -37.27 -3.27
N VAL A 90 13.62 -36.56 -3.23
CA VAL A 90 13.72 -35.19 -3.77
C VAL A 90 13.49 -35.16 -5.28
N LEU A 91 14.00 -36.15 -6.03
CA LEU A 91 13.80 -36.22 -7.48
C LEU A 91 12.37 -36.60 -7.87
N THR A 92 11.68 -37.43 -7.07
CA THR A 92 10.27 -37.81 -7.31
C THR A 92 9.31 -36.65 -6.98
N ILE A 93 9.63 -35.84 -5.96
CA ILE A 93 8.86 -34.62 -5.64
C ILE A 93 8.99 -33.57 -6.76
N LEU A 94 10.16 -33.49 -7.41
CA LEU A 94 10.39 -32.59 -8.54
C LEU A 94 9.68 -33.08 -9.83
N PHE A 95 9.73 -34.38 -10.13
CA PHE A 95 9.09 -34.93 -11.36
C PHE A 95 7.56 -34.99 -11.29
N ARG A 96 6.97 -35.18 -10.10
CA ARG A 96 5.50 -35.19 -9.95
C ARG A 96 4.89 -33.79 -9.88
N CYS A 97 5.74 -32.75 -9.81
CA CYS A 97 5.33 -31.36 -9.92
C CYS A 97 5.19 -30.91 -11.39
N GLU A 98 5.96 -31.48 -12.33
CA GLU A 98 5.87 -31.11 -13.76
C GLU A 98 4.74 -31.83 -14.52
N SER A 99 4.28 -33.00 -14.06
CA SER A 99 3.31 -33.81 -14.82
C SER A 99 1.84 -33.55 -14.51
N ASN A 100 1.53 -32.65 -13.55
CA ASN A 100 0.15 -32.26 -13.21
C ASN A 100 -0.05 -30.74 -13.12
N PHE A 101 0.85 -29.96 -13.72
CA PHE A 101 0.64 -28.53 -13.97
C PHE A 101 -0.35 -28.37 -15.13
N LEU A 102 -1.61 -28.77 -14.89
CA LEU A 102 -2.73 -28.14 -15.56
C LEU A 102 -2.58 -26.64 -15.26
N CYS A 103 -2.39 -25.86 -16.31
CA CYS A 103 -2.30 -24.41 -16.29
C CYS A 103 -3.55 -23.78 -15.66
N TYR A 104 -3.64 -23.78 -14.34
CA TYR A 104 -4.42 -22.80 -13.62
C TYR A 104 -3.55 -21.54 -13.55
N ASN A 105 -4.04 -20.48 -14.19
CA ASN A 105 -3.48 -19.13 -14.18
C ASN A 105 -3.36 -18.59 -12.74
N TYR A 106 -2.43 -19.10 -11.95
CA TYR A 106 -2.00 -18.47 -10.70
C TYR A 106 -0.96 -17.42 -11.05
N LYS A 107 -1.47 -16.21 -11.27
CA LYS A 107 -0.71 -14.97 -11.16
C LYS A 107 0.00 -15.02 -9.81
N VAL A 108 1.31 -15.29 -9.83
CA VAL A 108 2.17 -15.10 -8.66
C VAL A 108 2.08 -13.63 -8.31
N CYS A 109 1.28 -13.32 -7.29
CA CYS A 109 1.10 -11.95 -6.81
C CYS A 109 2.45 -11.49 -6.27
N LYS A 110 3.09 -10.57 -7.00
CA LYS A 110 4.28 -9.85 -6.51
C LYS A 110 3.94 -9.21 -5.15
N LYS A 111 4.96 -9.10 -4.29
CA LYS A 111 4.97 -8.39 -2.99
C LYS A 111 3.89 -7.30 -2.92
N GLY A 112 3.12 -7.30 -1.82
CA GLY A 112 2.06 -6.36 -1.46
C GLY A 112 1.95 -5.17 -2.39
N LYS A 113 1.07 -5.30 -3.37
CA LYS A 113 0.74 -4.24 -4.32
C LYS A 113 0.16 -3.10 -3.49
N TYR A 114 0.69 -1.89 -3.62
CA TYR A 114 0.05 -0.71 -3.05
C TYR A 114 -1.43 -0.72 -3.43
N ASN A 115 -2.23 -0.41 -2.44
CA ASN A 115 -3.67 -0.45 -2.55
C ASN A 115 -4.13 0.91 -3.10
N MET A 116 -3.56 2.00 -2.58
CA MET A 116 -3.97 3.37 -2.87
C MET A 116 -2.90 4.11 -3.69
N ASP A 117 -3.36 4.84 -4.70
CA ASP A 117 -2.57 5.81 -5.47
C ASP A 117 -3.22 7.20 -5.32
N ILE A 118 -2.43 8.20 -4.90
CA ILE A 118 -2.80 9.62 -4.84
C ILE A 118 -1.96 10.39 -5.85
N THR A 119 -2.61 11.13 -6.75
CA THR A 119 -1.96 11.97 -7.78
C THR A 119 -2.39 13.41 -7.62
N TRP A 120 -1.44 14.35 -7.64
CA TRP A 120 -1.70 15.78 -7.60
C TRP A 120 -1.77 16.38 -9.01
N TYR A 121 -2.83 17.13 -9.29
CA TYR A 121 -3.03 17.82 -10.58
C TYR A 121 -2.80 19.32 -10.48
N GLY A 122 -2.29 19.81 -9.35
CA GLY A 122 -2.06 21.24 -9.12
C GLY A 122 -3.10 21.84 -8.17
N HIS A 123 -2.74 22.97 -7.59
CA HIS A 123 -3.59 23.70 -6.63
C HIS A 123 -4.04 22.78 -5.47
N SER A 124 -5.35 22.67 -5.21
CA SER A 124 -5.96 21.74 -4.24
C SER A 124 -6.57 20.49 -4.91
N CYS A 125 -6.23 20.21 -6.17
CA CYS A 125 -6.83 19.13 -6.94
C CYS A 125 -6.03 17.83 -6.87
N PHE A 126 -6.65 16.80 -6.30
CA PHE A 126 -6.08 15.45 -6.19
C PHE A 126 -7.03 14.44 -6.80
N ARG A 127 -6.46 13.36 -7.35
CA ARG A 127 -7.20 12.15 -7.70
C ARG A 127 -6.72 11.02 -6.82
N ILE A 128 -7.66 10.42 -6.12
CA ILE A 128 -7.43 9.31 -5.18
C ILE A 128 -8.10 8.07 -5.74
N THR A 129 -7.34 7.00 -5.88
CA THR A 129 -7.82 5.72 -6.39
C THR A 129 -7.34 4.58 -5.52
N GLU A 130 -8.26 3.70 -5.17
CA GLU A 130 -7.99 2.45 -4.45
C GLU A 130 -8.52 1.27 -5.27
N ARG A 131 -7.87 0.12 -5.16
CA ARG A 131 -8.24 -1.06 -5.93
C ARG A 131 -9.64 -1.56 -5.53
N ASN A 132 -10.51 -1.66 -6.51
CA ASN A 132 -11.91 -2.10 -6.36
C ASN A 132 -12.81 -1.13 -5.60
N MET A 133 -12.39 0.11 -5.39
CA MET A 133 -13.22 1.18 -4.85
C MET A 133 -13.48 2.25 -5.90
N ILE A 134 -14.45 3.11 -5.61
CA ILE A 134 -14.75 4.27 -6.45
C ILE A 134 -13.59 5.28 -6.40
N SER A 135 -13.38 6.00 -7.51
CA SER A 135 -12.35 7.04 -7.57
C SER A 135 -12.91 8.40 -7.20
N VAL A 136 -12.12 9.14 -6.43
CA VAL A 136 -12.50 10.46 -5.89
C VAL A 136 -11.55 11.51 -6.46
N VAL A 137 -12.10 12.64 -6.90
CA VAL A 137 -11.36 13.86 -7.22
C VAL A 137 -11.74 14.96 -6.25
N THR A 138 -10.75 15.63 -5.68
CA THR A 138 -10.95 16.80 -4.82
C THR A 138 -10.77 18.07 -5.64
N ASP A 139 -11.58 19.09 -5.37
CA ASP A 139 -11.43 20.48 -5.80
C ASP A 139 -10.88 20.68 -7.23
N PRO A 140 -11.59 20.24 -8.28
CA PRO A 140 -11.16 20.50 -9.64
C PRO A 140 -11.22 22.00 -9.93
N TYR A 141 -10.21 22.50 -10.64
CA TYR A 141 -10.03 23.93 -10.92
C TYR A 141 -10.23 24.28 -12.39
N ASP A 142 -10.62 25.53 -12.64
CA ASP A 142 -10.58 26.15 -13.94
C ASP A 142 -9.15 26.62 -14.26
N ALA A 143 -8.56 26.00 -15.29
CA ALA A 143 -7.21 26.29 -15.76
C ALA A 143 -7.02 27.77 -16.14
N SER A 144 -8.05 28.42 -16.70
CA SER A 144 -7.94 29.82 -17.13
C SER A 144 -7.82 30.78 -15.94
N SER A 145 -8.47 30.44 -14.83
CA SER A 145 -8.45 31.22 -13.60
C SER A 145 -7.18 31.02 -12.78
N ILE A 146 -6.65 29.80 -12.72
CA ILE A 146 -5.54 29.44 -11.81
C ILE A 146 -4.18 29.34 -12.51
N GLY A 147 -4.12 29.04 -13.81
CA GLY A 147 -2.88 29.04 -14.62
C GLY A 147 -2.28 27.66 -14.93
N TYR A 148 -2.81 26.58 -14.34
CA TYR A 148 -2.41 25.22 -14.67
C TYR A 148 -2.97 24.75 -16.02
N LYS A 149 -2.57 23.55 -16.48
CA LYS A 149 -3.13 22.92 -17.67
C LYS A 149 -4.61 22.56 -17.47
N PRO A 150 -5.43 22.58 -18.53
CA PRO A 150 -6.81 22.11 -18.46
C PRO A 150 -6.92 20.66 -17.97
N LEU A 151 -7.79 20.44 -17.00
CA LEU A 151 -8.05 19.13 -16.41
C LEU A 151 -8.76 18.21 -17.42
N LYS A 152 -8.31 16.95 -17.47
CA LYS A 152 -8.95 15.85 -18.21
C LYS A 152 -9.04 14.61 -17.33
N LEU A 153 -9.69 14.78 -16.19
CA LEU A 153 -9.78 13.75 -15.17
C LEU A 153 -10.91 12.76 -15.45
N LYS A 154 -10.81 11.58 -14.85
CA LYS A 154 -11.89 10.61 -14.77
C LYS A 154 -12.07 10.15 -13.34
N ALA A 155 -13.22 10.48 -12.76
CA ALA A 155 -13.61 10.06 -11.43
C ALA A 155 -15.14 10.05 -11.30
N GLN A 156 -15.65 9.20 -10.41
CA GLN A 156 -17.07 9.07 -10.18
C GLN A 156 -17.56 9.94 -9.02
N VAL A 157 -16.70 10.25 -8.05
CA VAL A 157 -17.02 11.19 -6.97
C VAL A 157 -16.15 12.42 -7.12
N VAL A 158 -16.77 13.59 -7.01
CA VAL A 158 -16.05 14.87 -6.89
C VAL A 158 -16.44 15.52 -5.56
N THR A 159 -15.45 15.87 -4.74
CA THR A 159 -15.65 16.68 -3.53
C THR A 159 -15.26 18.13 -3.80
N ILE A 160 -16.09 19.07 -3.35
CA ILE A 160 -15.88 20.51 -3.52
C ILE A 160 -15.89 21.15 -2.12
N SER A 161 -14.71 21.59 -1.67
CA SER A 161 -14.56 22.25 -0.37
C SER A 161 -15.36 23.55 -0.30
N HIS A 162 -15.34 24.35 -1.38
CA HIS A 162 -16.09 25.59 -1.51
C HIS A 162 -16.28 26.01 -2.96
N ASP A 163 -17.24 26.90 -3.20
CA ASP A 163 -17.55 27.38 -4.55
C ASP A 163 -16.60 28.53 -4.95
N SER A 164 -15.58 28.19 -5.73
CA SER A 164 -14.73 29.16 -6.42
C SER A 164 -14.20 28.55 -7.73
N PRO A 165 -13.74 29.38 -8.70
CA PRO A 165 -13.16 28.87 -9.94
C PRO A 165 -11.97 27.92 -9.73
N GLY A 166 -11.23 28.07 -8.62
CA GLY A 166 -10.10 27.20 -8.29
C GLY A 166 -10.48 25.86 -7.65
N HIS A 167 -11.75 25.64 -7.33
CA HIS A 167 -12.16 24.50 -6.49
C HIS A 167 -13.45 23.80 -6.95
N SER A 168 -14.22 24.37 -7.88
CA SER A 168 -15.56 23.86 -8.24
C SER A 168 -15.78 23.60 -9.74
N TYR A 169 -14.72 23.46 -10.53
CA TYR A 169 -14.77 23.30 -11.98
C TYR A 169 -15.06 21.84 -12.41
N LEU A 170 -16.34 21.49 -12.49
CA LEU A 170 -16.78 20.14 -12.82
C LEU A 170 -16.50 19.71 -14.26
N ASP A 171 -16.46 20.63 -15.22
CA ASP A 171 -16.26 20.31 -16.64
C ASP A 171 -14.89 19.68 -16.93
N GLY A 172 -13.93 19.83 -16.02
CA GLY A 172 -12.62 19.17 -16.07
C GLY A 172 -12.62 17.69 -15.69
N VAL A 173 -13.74 17.14 -15.25
CA VAL A 173 -13.87 15.76 -14.74
C VAL A 173 -14.96 15.00 -15.48
N ASN A 174 -14.59 13.86 -16.09
CA ASN A 174 -15.52 12.99 -16.81
C ASN A 174 -15.96 11.80 -15.96
N GLY A 175 -17.19 11.32 -16.21
CA GLY A 175 -17.74 10.11 -15.59
C GLY A 175 -18.14 10.31 -14.13
N VAL A 176 -18.52 11.54 -13.76
CA VAL A 176 -18.96 11.92 -12.41
C VAL A 176 -20.38 11.44 -12.18
N ASP A 177 -20.56 10.59 -11.18
CA ASP A 177 -21.86 10.10 -10.72
C ASP A 177 -22.35 10.90 -9.50
N TYR A 178 -21.42 11.38 -8.67
CA TYR A 178 -21.71 12.09 -7.41
C TYR A 178 -20.85 13.34 -7.27
N VAL A 179 -21.49 14.45 -6.87
CA VAL A 179 -20.81 15.70 -6.51
C VAL A 179 -21.17 16.04 -5.07
N LEU A 180 -20.16 16.03 -4.19
CA LEU A 180 -20.30 16.39 -2.79
C LEU A 180 -19.92 17.86 -2.61
N ARG A 181 -20.91 18.69 -2.30
CA ARG A 181 -20.74 20.14 -2.07
C ARG A 181 -21.09 20.58 -0.65
N GLY A 182 -21.57 19.67 0.18
CA GLY A 182 -22.10 19.96 1.52
C GLY A 182 -21.44 19.12 2.61
N PRO A 183 -21.59 19.54 3.88
CA PRO A 183 -21.22 18.69 5.01
C PRO A 183 -22.20 17.51 5.12
N GLY A 184 -21.73 16.40 5.69
CA GLY A 184 -22.51 15.18 5.86
C GLY A 184 -21.66 13.92 5.75
N GLU A 185 -22.31 12.78 5.97
CA GLU A 185 -21.70 11.46 5.88
C GLU A 185 -22.19 10.74 4.63
N TYR A 186 -21.27 10.16 3.87
CA TYR A 186 -21.55 9.51 2.60
C TYR A 186 -20.80 8.18 2.53
N GLU A 187 -21.48 7.12 2.11
CA GLU A 187 -20.84 5.85 1.78
C GLU A 187 -21.10 5.56 0.29
N ILE A 188 -20.06 5.69 -0.53
CA ILE A 188 -20.19 5.60 -1.99
C ILE A 188 -19.12 4.66 -2.51
N GLY A 189 -19.55 3.55 -3.14
CA GLY A 189 -18.66 2.64 -3.86
C GLY A 189 -17.47 2.11 -3.04
N GLY A 190 -17.69 1.84 -1.74
CA GLY A 190 -16.68 1.33 -0.81
C GLY A 190 -15.81 2.38 -0.13
N VAL A 191 -16.07 3.68 -0.36
CA VAL A 191 -15.39 4.80 0.29
C VAL A 191 -16.37 5.48 1.24
N PHE A 192 -15.96 5.65 2.50
CA PHE A 192 -16.69 6.45 3.47
C PHE A 192 -16.14 7.87 3.46
N ILE A 193 -17.00 8.87 3.31
CA ILE A 193 -16.63 10.28 3.19
C ILE A 193 -17.41 11.06 4.24
N HIS A 194 -16.69 11.73 5.13
CA HIS A 194 -17.24 12.63 6.13
C HIS A 194 -16.84 14.07 5.80
N GLY A 195 -17.81 14.91 5.45
CA GLY A 195 -17.62 16.32 5.17
C GLY A 195 -17.99 17.17 6.38
N THR A 196 -17.04 17.94 6.92
CA THR A 196 -17.26 18.85 8.04
C THR A 196 -17.06 20.28 7.60
N MET A 197 -18.06 21.13 7.87
CA MET A 197 -17.94 22.56 7.59
C MET A 197 -17.00 23.21 8.61
N MET A 198 -15.84 23.68 8.17
CA MET A 198 -14.81 24.31 9.01
C MET A 198 -14.38 25.64 8.39
N TYR A 199 -14.71 26.75 9.05
CA TYR A 199 -14.38 28.09 8.61
C TYR A 199 -14.19 29.04 9.79
N ASN A 200 -13.44 30.13 9.56
CA ASN A 200 -13.22 31.14 10.58
C ASN A 200 -14.49 31.96 10.87
N LYS A 201 -15.24 31.55 11.89
CA LYS A 201 -16.47 32.23 12.37
C LYS A 201 -16.23 33.65 12.90
N LYS A 202 -14.99 34.01 13.21
CA LYS A 202 -14.62 35.34 13.74
C LYS A 202 -14.18 36.30 12.66
N ALA A 203 -13.98 35.83 11.42
CA ALA A 203 -13.65 36.70 10.30
C ALA A 203 -14.82 37.64 9.98
N GLU A 204 -14.51 38.85 9.52
CA GLU A 204 -15.52 39.82 9.07
C GLU A 204 -16.35 39.28 7.90
N THR A 205 -15.71 38.51 7.02
CA THR A 205 -16.33 37.79 5.92
C THR A 205 -15.98 36.30 6.02
N PRO A 206 -16.77 35.50 6.78
CA PRO A 206 -16.51 34.07 6.92
C PRO A 206 -16.53 33.36 5.56
N LYS A 207 -15.42 32.74 5.20
CA LYS A 207 -15.29 31.99 3.96
C LYS A 207 -15.74 30.57 4.19
N ARG A 208 -16.76 30.13 3.47
CA ARG A 208 -17.21 28.74 3.55
C ARG A 208 -16.07 27.80 3.14
N ASN A 209 -15.80 26.78 3.94
CA ASN A 209 -14.88 25.70 3.61
C ASN A 209 -15.40 24.39 4.23
N ILE A 210 -15.22 23.28 3.51
CA ILE A 210 -15.56 21.93 3.96
C ILE A 210 -14.29 21.10 3.93
N VAL A 211 -13.96 20.51 5.07
CA VAL A 211 -12.93 19.48 5.18
C VAL A 211 -13.57 18.14 4.86
N TYR A 212 -12.97 17.38 3.95
CA TYR A 212 -13.42 16.03 3.60
C TYR A 212 -12.43 14.99 4.12
N VAL A 213 -12.89 14.16 5.05
CA VAL A 213 -12.19 12.96 5.51
C VAL A 213 -12.73 11.77 4.74
N MET A 214 -11.84 11.07 4.04
CA MET A 214 -12.18 9.98 3.13
C MET A 214 -11.47 8.70 3.57
N SER A 215 -12.25 7.70 3.97
CA SER A 215 -11.73 6.39 4.37
C SER A 215 -11.88 5.39 3.22
N PHE A 216 -10.74 4.88 2.78
CA PHE A 216 -10.60 3.84 1.75
C PHE A 216 -10.17 2.54 2.44
N GLY A 217 -11.13 1.85 3.05
CA GLY A 217 -10.86 0.64 3.82
C GLY A 217 -10.10 0.95 5.12
N ASP A 218 -8.80 0.65 5.16
CA ASP A 218 -7.94 0.84 6.33
C ASP A 218 -7.12 2.13 6.31
N LEU A 219 -7.19 2.90 5.22
CA LEU A 219 -6.51 4.18 5.05
C LEU A 219 -7.48 5.36 5.09
N THR A 220 -7.13 6.40 5.85
CA THR A 220 -7.90 7.65 5.93
C THR A 220 -7.12 8.83 5.34
N VAL A 221 -7.74 9.55 4.41
CA VAL A 221 -7.20 10.76 3.78
C VAL A 221 -8.04 11.97 4.14
N ALA A 222 -7.45 13.00 4.74
CA ALA A 222 -8.12 14.27 5.00
C ALA A 222 -7.69 15.33 3.98
N HIS A 223 -8.67 15.93 3.29
CA HIS A 223 -8.48 17.10 2.45
C HIS A 223 -9.04 18.33 3.16
N LEU A 224 -8.16 19.28 3.51
CA LEU A 224 -8.54 20.43 4.32
C LEU A 224 -9.22 21.57 3.54
N GLY A 225 -9.33 21.46 2.21
CA GLY A 225 -9.78 22.57 1.37
C GLY A 225 -8.87 23.79 1.52
N ASP A 226 -9.49 24.97 1.55
CA ASP A 226 -8.84 26.24 1.86
C ASP A 226 -9.11 26.64 3.32
N LEU A 227 -8.80 25.73 4.24
CA LEU A 227 -8.86 26.02 5.67
C LEU A 227 -8.02 27.28 5.96
N ASP A 228 -8.59 28.23 6.70
CA ASP A 228 -8.03 29.57 6.92
C ASP A 228 -7.74 29.88 8.40
N HIS A 229 -7.91 28.88 9.27
CA HIS A 229 -7.68 28.98 10.71
C HIS A 229 -7.21 27.65 11.28
N ILE A 230 -6.62 27.70 12.47
CA ILE A 230 -6.24 26.49 13.21
C ILE A 230 -7.51 25.90 13.83
N PRO A 231 -7.86 24.62 13.53
CA PRO A 231 -9.03 23.98 14.09
C PRO A 231 -8.86 23.80 15.59
N ASN A 232 -9.96 23.89 16.33
CA ASN A 232 -9.95 23.60 17.76
C ASN A 232 -9.93 22.09 18.03
N GLN A 233 -9.65 21.68 19.27
CA GLN A 233 -9.53 20.26 19.62
C GLN A 233 -10.78 19.44 19.25
N SER A 234 -11.98 19.99 19.45
CA SER A 234 -13.22 19.27 19.09
C SER A 234 -13.40 19.09 17.58
N GLU A 235 -12.89 20.02 16.77
CA GLU A 235 -12.86 19.88 15.31
C GLU A 235 -11.83 18.83 14.87
N VAL A 236 -10.67 18.78 15.54
CA VAL A 236 -9.63 17.75 15.31
C VAL A 236 -10.14 16.36 15.71
N ASP A 237 -10.70 16.22 16.90
CA ASP A 237 -11.26 14.96 17.40
C ASP A 237 -12.37 14.41 16.49
N ALA A 238 -13.17 15.31 15.89
CA ALA A 238 -14.22 14.93 14.95
C ALA A 238 -13.70 14.39 13.61
N MET A 239 -12.46 14.72 13.21
CA MET A 239 -11.83 14.15 12.01
C MET A 239 -11.35 12.71 12.23
N GLY A 240 -11.10 12.33 13.48
CA GLY A 240 -10.55 11.02 13.84
C GLY A 240 -9.09 10.83 13.39
N ASP A 241 -8.63 9.58 13.37
CA ASP A 241 -7.26 9.25 12.99
C ASP A 241 -7.03 9.45 11.48
N ILE A 242 -6.10 10.33 11.13
CA ILE A 242 -5.75 10.67 9.74
C ILE A 242 -4.41 10.03 9.36
N ASP A 243 -4.40 9.17 8.33
CA ASP A 243 -3.15 8.60 7.83
C ASP A 243 -2.44 9.58 6.89
N ILE A 244 -3.19 10.23 6.00
CA ILE A 244 -2.66 11.13 4.97
C ILE A 244 -3.40 12.47 5.04
N LEU A 245 -2.66 13.54 5.28
CA LEU A 245 -3.20 14.90 5.36
C LEU A 245 -2.80 15.71 4.12
N LEU A 246 -3.80 16.22 3.40
CA LEU A 246 -3.62 17.17 2.30
C LEU A 246 -3.89 18.58 2.85
N VAL A 247 -2.84 19.40 2.97
CA VAL A 247 -2.87 20.67 3.74
C VAL A 247 -2.48 21.87 2.87
N PRO A 248 -3.28 22.96 2.83
CA PRO A 248 -2.88 24.18 2.13
C PRO A 248 -1.73 24.87 2.87
N VAL A 249 -0.69 25.32 2.17
CA VAL A 249 0.49 25.94 2.80
C VAL A 249 0.93 27.27 2.19
N GLY A 250 0.30 27.70 1.09
CA GLY A 250 0.67 28.91 0.35
C GLY A 250 0.04 30.19 0.87
N GLY A 251 -0.71 30.15 1.97
CA GLY A 251 -1.46 31.31 2.47
C GLY A 251 -2.52 31.81 1.49
N GLY A 252 -2.66 33.14 1.38
CA GLY A 252 -3.65 33.78 0.53
C GLY A 252 -5.05 33.60 1.09
N ALA A 253 -5.80 32.65 0.53
CA ALA A 253 -7.14 32.33 1.01
C ALA A 253 -7.17 31.24 2.10
N GLY A 254 -6.10 30.45 2.25
CA GLY A 254 -5.98 29.38 3.24
C GLY A 254 -4.84 29.60 4.25
N LEU A 255 -4.38 28.52 4.89
CA LEU A 255 -3.34 28.55 5.94
C LEU A 255 -2.00 29.09 5.44
N HIS A 256 -1.38 29.94 6.27
CA HIS A 256 0.04 30.26 6.13
C HIS A 256 0.91 29.11 6.64
N ALA A 257 2.18 29.07 6.21
CA ALA A 257 3.14 28.02 6.55
C ALA A 257 3.22 27.68 8.05
N SER A 258 3.25 28.69 8.94
CA SER A 258 3.32 28.48 10.39
C SER A 258 2.03 27.87 10.95
N GLN A 259 0.87 28.35 10.50
CA GLN A 259 -0.42 27.79 10.89
C GLN A 259 -0.56 26.35 10.39
N ALA A 260 -0.14 26.07 9.15
CA ALA A 260 -0.15 24.72 8.60
C ALA A 260 0.74 23.76 9.41
N ALA A 261 1.91 24.19 9.86
CA ALA A 261 2.76 23.38 10.74
C ALA A 261 2.11 23.09 12.10
N GLU A 262 1.38 24.07 12.65
CA GLU A 262 0.58 23.87 13.88
C GLU A 262 -0.57 22.88 13.65
N VAL A 263 -1.31 23.00 12.54
CA VAL A 263 -2.37 22.05 12.19
C VAL A 263 -1.84 20.62 12.01
N VAL A 264 -0.69 20.46 11.35
CA VAL A 264 -0.02 19.15 11.22
C VAL A 264 0.33 18.59 12.60
N SER A 265 0.84 19.43 13.50
CA SER A 265 1.20 19.02 14.86
C SER A 265 -0.02 18.65 15.72
N LEU A 266 -1.20 19.23 15.45
CA LEU A 266 -2.44 18.89 16.15
C LEU A 266 -3.08 17.59 15.65
N ILE A 267 -2.99 17.33 14.34
CA ILE A 267 -3.59 16.14 13.71
C ILE A 267 -2.68 14.91 13.81
N GLU A 268 -1.36 15.11 13.89
CA GLU A 268 -0.33 14.05 13.96
C GLU A 268 -0.47 12.97 12.86
N PRO A 269 -0.60 13.33 11.56
CA PRO A 269 -0.79 12.35 10.50
C PRO A 269 0.50 11.56 10.21
N SER A 270 0.36 10.37 9.61
CA SER A 270 1.53 9.59 9.17
C SER A 270 2.23 10.24 7.96
N ILE A 271 1.45 10.78 7.01
CA ILE A 271 1.97 11.42 5.80
C ILE A 271 1.30 12.79 5.63
N VAL A 272 2.10 13.80 5.31
CA VAL A 272 1.63 15.15 4.97
C VAL A 272 1.98 15.46 3.52
N VAL A 273 0.98 15.86 2.75
CA VAL A 273 1.16 16.34 1.38
C VAL A 273 0.75 17.82 1.34
N PRO A 274 1.73 18.75 1.24
CA PRO A 274 1.41 20.16 1.10
C PRO A 274 0.73 20.42 -0.26
N MET A 275 -0.24 21.32 -0.27
CA MET A 275 -0.98 21.75 -1.45
C MET A 275 -1.19 23.27 -1.43
N HIS A 276 -1.83 23.81 -2.49
CA HIS A 276 -2.21 25.22 -2.57
C HIS A 276 -1.06 26.19 -2.25
N TYR A 277 0.06 26.06 -2.96
CA TYR A 277 1.27 26.89 -2.81
C TYR A 277 1.77 27.41 -4.16
N GLN A 278 2.74 28.32 -4.13
CA GLN A 278 3.31 28.92 -5.35
C GLN A 278 4.02 27.86 -6.20
N THR A 279 3.60 27.77 -7.46
CA THR A 279 4.27 26.96 -8.49
C THR A 279 4.67 27.84 -9.68
N PRO A 280 5.53 27.36 -10.60
CA PRO A 280 5.80 28.07 -11.85
C PRO A 280 4.59 28.22 -12.77
N HIS A 281 3.49 27.48 -12.51
CA HIS A 281 2.32 27.43 -13.38
C HIS A 281 1.15 28.29 -12.86
N THR A 282 1.05 28.50 -11.55
CA THR A 282 -0.08 29.26 -10.98
C THR A 282 0.06 30.77 -11.24
N HIS A 283 -1.04 31.41 -11.63
CA HIS A 283 -1.17 32.87 -11.74
C HIS A 283 -1.44 33.54 -10.39
N LEU A 284 -1.79 32.76 -9.37
CA LEU A 284 -2.06 33.26 -8.03
C LEU A 284 -0.77 33.63 -7.33
N SER A 285 -0.80 34.72 -6.57
CA SER A 285 0.30 35.12 -5.68
C SER A 285 0.19 34.34 -4.37
N LEU A 286 0.95 33.24 -4.26
CA LEU A 286 1.00 32.39 -3.08
C LEU A 286 2.41 32.36 -2.50
N ASP A 287 2.54 31.86 -1.28
CA ASP A 287 3.83 31.56 -0.67
C ASP A 287 4.42 30.25 -1.24
N PRO A 288 5.76 30.15 -1.39
CA PRO A 288 6.40 28.92 -1.84
C PRO A 288 6.40 27.86 -0.74
N VAL A 289 6.38 26.58 -1.15
CA VAL A 289 6.38 25.42 -0.24
C VAL A 289 7.58 25.41 0.72
N ASP A 290 8.72 26.00 0.32
CA ASP A 290 9.92 26.11 1.15
C ASP A 290 9.68 26.78 2.50
N ARG A 291 8.69 27.70 2.59
CA ARG A 291 8.34 28.31 3.87
C ARG A 291 7.83 27.25 4.84
N PHE A 292 6.90 26.42 4.39
CA PHE A 292 6.35 25.33 5.18
C PHE A 292 7.39 24.26 5.52
N LEU A 293 8.25 23.88 4.57
CA LEU A 293 9.33 22.93 4.85
C LEU A 293 10.28 23.41 5.95
N ARG A 294 10.59 24.72 5.98
CA ARG A 294 11.40 25.32 7.05
C ARG A 294 10.73 25.27 8.41
N GLU A 295 9.44 25.58 8.49
CA GLU A 295 8.67 25.49 9.75
C GLU A 295 8.66 24.04 10.28
N MET A 296 8.58 23.07 9.38
CA MET A 296 8.64 21.64 9.71
C MET A 296 10.06 21.10 9.93
N GLY A 297 11.10 21.94 9.80
CA GLY A 297 12.50 21.53 9.97
C GLY A 297 13.02 20.56 8.89
N ILE A 298 12.37 20.49 7.73
CA ILE A 298 12.72 19.58 6.64
C ILE A 298 13.64 20.29 5.65
N SER A 299 14.84 19.74 5.45
CA SER A 299 15.83 20.24 4.51
C SER A 299 15.87 19.48 3.18
N THR A 300 15.41 18.22 3.16
CA THR A 300 15.34 17.39 1.95
C THR A 300 13.98 16.68 1.94
N PRO A 301 12.98 17.24 1.25
CA PRO A 301 11.67 16.60 1.14
C PRO A 301 11.76 15.35 0.27
N VAL A 302 10.84 14.40 0.49
CA VAL A 302 10.65 13.28 -0.43
C VAL A 302 9.72 13.75 -1.54
N GLU A 303 10.19 13.65 -2.78
CA GLU A 303 9.43 14.01 -3.97
C GLU A 303 8.98 12.75 -4.71
N GLU A 304 7.70 12.68 -5.07
CA GLU A 304 7.10 11.55 -5.75
C GLU A 304 6.12 12.01 -6.84
N ASP A 305 6.05 11.31 -7.97
CA ASP A 305 5.05 11.62 -9.01
C ASP A 305 3.63 11.18 -8.58
N VAL A 306 3.56 10.09 -7.81
CA VAL A 306 2.33 9.48 -7.32
C VAL A 306 2.64 8.88 -5.96
N LEU A 307 1.89 9.29 -4.92
CA LEU A 307 1.99 8.68 -3.62
C LEU A 307 1.29 7.32 -3.66
N LYS A 308 2.08 6.25 -3.55
CA LYS A 308 1.59 4.87 -3.53
C LYS A 308 1.71 4.30 -2.12
N ILE A 309 0.58 3.93 -1.54
CA ILE A 309 0.52 3.63 -0.11
C ILE A 309 -0.43 2.47 0.19
N SER A 310 -0.16 1.82 1.32
CA SER A 310 -0.93 0.79 1.98
C SER A 310 -0.71 0.95 3.48
N LYS A 311 -1.63 0.44 4.31
CA LYS A 311 -1.48 0.53 5.76
C LYS A 311 -0.17 -0.06 6.29
N ALA A 312 0.33 -1.11 5.64
CA ALA A 312 1.55 -1.81 6.04
C ALA A 312 2.85 -1.04 5.76
N ASN A 313 2.82 0.05 4.99
CA ASN A 313 3.99 0.85 4.65
C ASN A 313 3.85 2.34 5.02
N LEU A 314 2.93 2.67 5.92
CA LEU A 314 2.94 3.97 6.56
C LEU A 314 4.23 4.13 7.38
N PRO A 315 4.82 5.33 7.38
CA PRO A 315 6.01 5.60 8.18
C PRO A 315 5.66 5.62 9.68
N GLU A 316 6.64 5.29 10.53
CA GLU A 316 6.46 5.35 11.99
C GLU A 316 6.45 6.79 12.53
N GLN A 317 6.97 7.74 11.76
CA GLN A 317 7.01 9.18 12.08
C GLN A 317 6.38 9.95 10.92
N THR A 318 5.78 11.10 11.23
CA THR A 318 5.18 11.98 10.22
C THR A 318 6.19 12.33 9.13
N GLN A 319 5.86 11.97 7.90
CA GLN A 319 6.69 12.22 6.73
C GLN A 319 6.02 13.23 5.80
N ILE A 320 6.78 14.25 5.37
CA ILE A 320 6.32 15.19 4.34
C ILE A 320 6.69 14.65 2.97
N VAL A 321 5.70 14.54 2.09
CA VAL A 321 5.85 14.10 0.70
C VAL A 321 5.35 15.19 -0.22
N ILE A 322 6.23 15.72 -1.07
CA ILE A 322 5.87 16.67 -2.12
C ILE A 322 5.50 15.87 -3.36
N LEU A 323 4.29 16.08 -3.85
CA LEU A 323 3.88 15.47 -5.12
C LEU A 323 4.27 16.34 -6.30
N ALA A 324 4.80 15.72 -7.35
CA ALA A 324 5.03 16.40 -8.61
C ALA A 324 3.70 16.66 -9.33
N LEU A 325 3.62 17.80 -10.02
CA LEU A 325 2.45 18.15 -10.83
C LEU A 325 2.26 17.11 -11.94
N LYS A 326 1.08 16.50 -12.02
CA LYS A 326 0.74 15.59 -13.11
C LYS A 326 0.47 16.37 -14.40
N ASP A 327 1.31 16.13 -15.40
CA ASP A 327 1.25 16.73 -16.75
C ASP A 327 0.08 16.28 -17.64
#